data_AF-M4RBR7-F1
#
_entry.id   AF-M4RBR7-F1
#
_cell.length_a   1.000
_cell.length_b   1.000
_cell.length_c   1.000
_cell.angle_alpha   90.00
_cell.angle_beta   90.00
_cell.angle_gamma   90.00
#
_symmetry.space_group_name_H-M   'P 1'
#
loop_
_entity.id
_entity.type
_entity.pdbx_description
1 polymer ?
#
loop_
_entity_poly.entity_id
_entity_poly.type
_entity_poly.pdbx_seq_one_letter_code
_entity_poly.pdbx_strand_id
1 'polypeptide(L)' 'MNGETLNERYERLCREYEDKFGEQIYGAFQVDPYTEWACDLIEHCIKRGTPCNYTTDIGLTPEQAKEVVF' A
#
# COMPACT_ATOMS: atom_id res chain seq x y z
N MET A 1 14.64 16.39 14.59
CA MET A 1 13.83 15.21 14.30
C MET A 1 13.42 15.33 12.85
N ASN A 2 14.10 14.63 11.94
CA ASN A 2 13.74 14.67 10.52
C ASN A 2 12.51 13.78 10.37
N GLY A 3 11.32 14.39 10.36
CA GLY A 3 10.07 13.69 10.12
C GLY A 3 9.95 13.38 8.63
N GLU A 4 10.02 12.11 8.28
CA GLU A 4 9.63 11.61 6.95
C GLU A 4 8.20 12.11 6.65
N THR A 5 8.01 12.73 5.49
CA THR A 5 6.67 13.12 5.03
C THR A 5 5.85 11.89 4.67
N LEU A 6 4.52 12.01 4.66
CA LEU A 6 3.64 10.89 4.30
C LEU A 6 3.95 10.31 2.91
N ASN A 7 4.34 11.17 1.97
CA ASN A 7 4.73 10.77 0.62
C ASN A 7 6.04 9.99 0.59
N GLU A 8 7.06 10.46 1.32
CA GLU A 8 8.33 9.74 1.42
C GLU A 8 8.14 8.37 2.06
N ARG A 9 7.29 8.28 3.11
CA ARG A 9 6.90 7.00 3.73
C ARG A 9 6.21 6.09 2.70
N TYR A 10 5.25 6.63 1.95
CA TYR A 10 4.51 5.87 0.94
C TYR A 10 5.44 5.35 -0.17
N GLU A 11 6.29 6.20 -0.75
CA GLU A 11 7.25 5.82 -1.79
C GLU A 11 8.20 4.73 -1.30
N ARG A 12 8.75 4.89 -0.10
CA ARG A 12 9.64 3.90 0.49
C ARG A 12 8.96 2.55 0.69
N LEU A 13 7.74 2.55 1.23
CA LEU A 13 6.95 1.33 1.42
C LEU A 13 6.59 0.67 0.09
N CYS A 14 6.26 1.46 -0.94
CA CYS A 14 6.01 0.92 -2.28
C CYS A 14 7.23 0.21 -2.83
N ARG A 15 8.42 0.83 -2.75
CA ARG A 15 9.68 0.20 -3.19
C ARG A 15 10.01 -1.07 -2.42
N GLU A 16 9.79 -1.07 -1.12
CA GLU A 16 10.01 -2.24 -0.27
C GLU A 16 9.05 -3.39 -0.62
N TYR A 17 7.78 -3.08 -0.90
CA TYR A 17 6.79 -4.05 -1.36
C TYR A 17 7.16 -4.62 -2.73
N GLU A 18 7.52 -3.77 -3.69
CA GLU A 18 7.97 -4.14 -5.04
C GLU A 18 9.16 -5.09 -5.00
N ASP A 19 10.18 -4.78 -4.18
CA ASP A 19 11.38 -5.62 -4.02
C ASP A 19 11.04 -6.98 -3.41
N LYS A 20 10.13 -7.00 -2.43
CA LYS A 20 9.79 -8.21 -1.68
C LYS A 20 8.87 -9.17 -2.45
N PHE A 21 7.94 -8.63 -3.23
CA PHE A 21 6.88 -9.42 -3.87
C PHE A 21 6.95 -9.43 -5.40
N GLY A 22 7.76 -8.56 -6.02
CA GLY A 22 7.90 -8.47 -7.48
C GLY A 22 6.68 -7.84 -8.18
N GLU A 23 5.77 -7.22 -7.43
CA GLU A 23 4.55 -6.59 -7.93
C GLU A 23 4.71 -5.07 -7.90
N GLN A 24 4.51 -4.41 -9.03
CA GLN A 24 4.50 -2.95 -9.13
C GLN A 24 3.22 -2.35 -8.54
N ILE A 25 3.37 -1.29 -7.76
CA ILE A 25 2.26 -0.47 -7.25
C ILE A 25 2.18 0.76 -8.16
N TYR A 26 1.13 0.90 -8.96
CA TYR A 26 0.95 2.09 -9.79
C TYR A 26 0.40 3.22 -8.91
N GLY A 27 1.16 4.31 -8.75
CA GLY A 27 0.79 5.41 -7.87
C GLY A 27 0.44 6.68 -8.64
N ALA A 28 -0.85 7.03 -8.72
CA ALA A 28 -1.25 8.40 -9.04
C ALA A 28 -1.11 9.25 -7.76
N PHE A 29 0.01 9.97 -7.63
CA PHE A 29 0.35 10.72 -6.43
C PHE A 29 -0.61 11.90 -6.16
N GLN A 30 -1.60 11.70 -5.30
CA GLN A 30 -2.29 12.76 -4.58
C GLN A 30 -2.33 12.43 -3.09
N VAL A 31 -1.84 13.37 -2.27
CA VAL A 31 -1.79 13.23 -0.81
C VAL A 31 -3.19 13.46 -0.26
N ASP A 32 -3.93 12.38 -0.12
CA ASP A 32 -5.26 12.38 0.46
C ASP A 32 -5.29 11.41 1.66
N PRO A 33 -6.39 11.37 2.44
CA PRO A 33 -6.53 10.43 3.55
C PRO A 33 -6.36 8.96 3.15
N TYR A 34 -6.51 8.62 1.86
CA TYR A 34 -6.26 7.26 1.36
C TYR A 34 -4.76 6.94 1.30
N THR A 35 -3.87 7.93 1.20
CA THR A 35 -2.41 7.72 1.21
C THR A 35 -1.90 7.19 2.56
N GLU A 36 -2.43 7.72 3.67
CA GLU A 36 -2.05 7.25 5.01
C GLU A 36 -2.49 5.81 5.23
N TRP A 37 -3.73 5.52 4.85
CA TRP A 37 -4.27 4.18 4.91
C TRP A 37 -3.52 3.20 3.99
N ALA A 38 -3.13 3.63 2.79
CA ALA A 38 -2.34 2.82 1.87
C ALA A 38 -0.93 2.51 2.43
N CYS A 39 -0.29 3.47 3.11
CA CYS A 39 0.95 3.22 3.84
C CYS A 39 0.78 2.10 4.87
N ASP A 40 -0.25 2.18 5.71
CA ASP A 40 -0.48 1.21 6.79
C ASP A 40 -0.77 -0.19 6.23
N LEU A 41 -1.53 -0.27 5.13
CA LEU A 41 -1.79 -1.53 4.42
C LEU A 41 -0.50 -2.16 3.88
N ILE A 42 0.27 -1.40 3.10
CA ILE A 42 1.50 -1.90 2.47
C ILE A 42 2.48 -2.37 3.55
N GLU A 43 2.63 -1.58 4.62
CA GLU A 43 3.46 -1.94 5.76
C GLU A 43 2.98 -3.24 6.44
N HIS A 44 1.67 -3.43 6.59
CA HIS A 44 1.11 -4.67 7.13
C HIS A 44 1.46 -5.89 6.27
N CYS A 45 1.28 -5.79 4.95
CA CYS A 45 1.57 -6.88 4.01
C CYS A 45 3.06 -7.23 4.00
N ILE A 46 3.93 -6.22 3.99
CA ILE A 46 5.38 -6.39 4.14
C ILE A 46 5.70 -7.16 5.42
N LYS A 47 5.13 -6.75 6.57
CA LYS A 47 5.36 -7.41 7.87
C LYS A 47 4.87 -8.87 7.89
N ARG A 48 3.73 -9.16 7.26
CA ARG A 48 3.20 -10.53 7.13
C ARG A 48 4.05 -11.39 6.20
N GLY A 49 4.77 -10.78 5.26
CA GLY A 49 5.59 -11.47 4.28
C GLY A 49 4.79 -12.12 3.15
N THR A 50 3.59 -11.62 2.89
CA THR A 50 2.75 -12.06 1.75
C THR A 50 2.15 -10.82 1.06
N PRO A 51 1.87 -10.88 -0.24
CA PRO A 51 1.16 -9.83 -0.96
C PRO A 51 -0.17 -9.44 -0.29
N CYS A 52 -0.57 -8.19 -0.48
CA CYS A 52 -1.85 -7.71 0.00
C CYS A 52 -3.00 -8.42 -0.71
N ASN A 53 -3.97 -8.89 0.07
CA ASN A 53 -5.25 -9.36 -0.43
C ASN A 53 -6.34 -8.41 0.10
N TYR A 54 -6.81 -7.52 -0.76
CA TYR A 54 -7.80 -6.50 -0.43
C TYR A 54 -9.09 -7.08 0.16
N THR A 55 -9.48 -8.30 -0.19
CA THR A 55 -10.69 -8.91 0.38
C THR A 55 -10.52 -9.33 1.85
N THR A 56 -9.31 -9.75 2.23
CA THR A 56 -9.03 -10.22 3.60
C THR A 56 -8.36 -9.16 4.48
N ASP A 57 -7.44 -8.39 3.91
CA ASP A 57 -6.63 -7.40 4.63
C ASP A 57 -7.40 -6.09 4.86
N ILE A 58 -8.46 -5.87 4.09
CA ILE A 58 -9.25 -4.63 4.12
C ILE A 58 -10.75 -4.94 4.32
N GLY A 59 -11.16 -6.20 4.17
CA GLY A 59 -12.56 -6.58 4.27
C GLY A 59 -13.38 -6.08 3.08
N LEU A 60 -12.76 -5.84 1.93
CA LEU A 60 -13.49 -5.50 0.71
C LEU A 60 -14.22 -6.72 0.16
N THR A 61 -15.36 -6.48 -0.48
CA THR A 61 -15.97 -7.49 -1.34
C THR A 61 -15.10 -7.75 -2.57
N PRO A 62 -15.23 -8.92 -3.22
CA PRO A 62 -14.53 -9.20 -4.48
C PRO A 62 -14.80 -8.14 -5.57
N GLU A 63 -15.99 -7.54 -5.58
CA GLU A 63 -16.35 -6.46 -6.50
C GLU A 63 -15.58 -5.17 -6.19
N GLN A 64 -15.55 -4.75 -4.93
CA GLN A 64 -14.80 -3.56 -4.49
C GLN A 64 -13.28 -3.72 -4.70
N ALA A 65 -12.75 -4.92 -4.50
CA ALA A 65 -11.33 -5.20 -4.72
C ALA A 65 -10.91 -5.06 -6.20
N LYS A 66 -11.83 -5.18 -7.17
CA LYS A 66 -11.52 -4.99 -8.60
C LYS A 66 -11.34 -3.52 -8.97
N GLU A 67 -11.97 -2.62 -8.21
CA GLU A 67 -11.86 -1.18 -8.41
C GLU A 67 -10.64 -0.59 -7.69
N VAL A 68 -10.13 -1.32 -6.69
CA VAL A 68 -8.93 -0.99 -5.93
C VAL A 68 -7.77 -1.79 -6.51
N VAL A 69 -7.32 -1.37 -7.68
CA VAL A 69 -6.01 -1.75 -8.22
C VAL A 69 -5.17 -0.49 -8.14
N PHE A 70 -4.13 -0.52 -7.31
CA PHE A 70 -3.15 0.57 -7.20
C PHE A 70 -2.27 0.54 -8.45
#